data_AF-A0AAE9EIV9-F1
#
_entry.id   AF-A0AAE9EIV9-F1
#
_cell.length_a   1.000
_cell.length_b   1.000
_cell.length_c   1.000
_cell.angle_alpha   90.00
_cell.angle_beta   90.00
_cell.angle_gamma   90.00
#
_symmetry.space_group_name_H-M   'P 1'
#
loop_
_entity.id
_entity.type
_entity.pdbx_description
1 polymer ?
#
loop_
_entity_poly.entity_id
_entity_poly.type
_entity_poly.pdbx_seq_one_letter_code
_entity_poly.pdbx_strand_id
1 'polypeptide(L)'
;MRGELVRTKVNIGDEIYHSWNCNYNGDHKNYLFCVMVNNCTISDNGDEETGTRKVQIIDENGCSVFPNILPDVTYHGDLSAGIKVHAFALDVDSTAVHFTCNIKMLFKDHDLCQRPICRKQHRFSRCLH
;
A
#
# COMPACT_ATOMS: atom_id res chain seq x y z
N MET A 1 -5.55 -14.63 -2.50
CA MET A 1 -5.46 -15.03 -1.08
C MET A 1 -6.75 -14.62 -0.39
N ARG A 2 -7.40 -15.52 0.36
CA ARG A 2 -8.63 -15.23 1.13
C ARG A 2 -8.30 -15.40 2.60
N GLY A 3 -8.10 -14.29 3.30
CA GLY A 3 -8.07 -14.22 4.76
C GLY A 3 -9.38 -13.62 5.27
N GLU A 4 -9.66 -13.80 6.56
CA GLU A 4 -10.79 -13.12 7.19
C GLU A 4 -10.53 -11.61 7.28
N LEU A 5 -11.57 -10.80 7.07
CA LEU A 5 -11.46 -9.36 7.24
C LEU A 5 -11.15 -9.08 8.72
N VAL A 6 -10.12 -8.28 8.98
CA VAL A 6 -9.80 -7.83 10.34
C VAL A 6 -10.96 -6.94 10.84
N ARG A 7 -11.77 -7.49 11.74
CA ARG A 7 -12.91 -6.79 12.38
C ARG A 7 -12.66 -6.49 13.85
N THR A 8 -11.61 -7.05 14.42
CA THR A 8 -11.24 -6.94 15.82
C THR A 8 -9.98 -6.10 15.97
N LYS A 9 -9.65 -5.77 17.22
CA LYS A 9 -8.34 -5.20 17.56
C LYS A 9 -7.25 -6.18 17.14
N VAL A 10 -6.13 -5.63 16.69
CA VAL A 10 -4.88 -6.34 16.36
C VAL A 10 -3.81 -5.89 17.34
N ASN A 11 -2.88 -6.79 17.66
CA ASN A 11 -1.71 -6.46 18.47
C ASN A 11 -0.56 -6.00 17.57
N ILE A 12 0.31 -5.16 18.10
CA ILE A 12 1.57 -4.80 17.43
C ILE A 12 2.36 -6.09 17.16
N GLY A 13 2.82 -6.24 15.92
CA GLY A 13 3.54 -7.43 15.45
C GLY A 13 2.65 -8.47 14.75
N ASP A 14 1.33 -8.42 14.90
CA ASP A 14 0.41 -9.34 14.20
C ASP A 14 0.58 -9.19 12.68
N GLU A 15 0.61 -10.31 11.97
CA GLU A 15 0.70 -10.30 10.51
C GLU A 15 -0.67 -9.92 9.92
N ILE A 16 -0.71 -8.81 9.18
CA ILE A 16 -1.89 -8.33 8.47
C ILE A 16 -1.61 -8.22 6.98
N TYR A 17 -2.68 -8.32 6.19
CA TYR A 17 -2.61 -8.26 4.74
C TYR A 17 -3.54 -7.19 4.20
N HIS A 18 -2.97 -6.13 3.60
CA HIS A 18 -3.76 -5.14 2.88
C HIS A 18 -3.97 -5.64 1.46
N SER A 19 -5.23 -5.82 1.07
CA SER A 19 -5.63 -6.30 -0.24
C SER A 19 -6.42 -5.22 -0.97
N TRP A 20 -5.93 -4.81 -2.14
CA TRP A 20 -6.69 -3.99 -3.08
C TRP A 20 -7.22 -4.87 -4.19
N ASN A 21 -8.54 -4.83 -4.37
CA ASN A 21 -9.22 -5.55 -5.43
C ASN A 21 -10.23 -4.63 -6.09
N CYS A 22 -10.05 -4.38 -7.39
CA CYS A 22 -11.00 -3.61 -8.18
C CYS A 22 -11.93 -4.55 -8.94
N ASN A 23 -13.21 -4.55 -8.58
CA ASN A 23 -14.21 -5.26 -9.35
C ASN A 23 -14.71 -4.36 -10.48
N TYR A 24 -14.19 -4.58 -11.70
CA TYR A 24 -14.69 -3.90 -12.89
C TYR A 24 -15.68 -4.81 -13.62
N ASN A 25 -16.97 -4.47 -13.52
CA ASN A 25 -18.09 -5.22 -14.09
C ASN A 25 -18.43 -4.79 -15.55
N GLY A 26 -17.56 -4.04 -16.22
CA GLY A 26 -17.82 -3.62 -17.60
C GLY A 26 -17.60 -4.78 -18.57
N ASP A 27 -18.63 -5.10 -19.36
CA ASP A 27 -18.85 -6.35 -20.09
C ASP A 27 -17.63 -6.99 -20.79
N HIS A 28 -16.62 -6.23 -21.21
CA HIS A 28 -15.47 -6.78 -21.94
C HIS A 28 -14.18 -5.93 -21.78
N LYS A 29 -13.85 -5.37 -20.61
CA LYS A 29 -12.64 -4.50 -20.50
C LYS A 29 -11.62 -4.85 -19.42
N ASN A 30 -11.81 -5.93 -18.67
CA ASN A 30 -10.82 -6.37 -17.69
C ASN A 30 -9.44 -6.69 -18.30
N TYR A 31 -9.39 -7.00 -19.60
CA TYR A 31 -8.13 -7.25 -20.30
C TYR A 31 -7.39 -5.96 -20.70
N LEU A 32 -8.06 -4.80 -20.80
CA LEU A 32 -7.44 -3.55 -21.25
C LEU A 32 -6.80 -2.75 -20.11
N PHE A 33 -7.22 -3.01 -18.88
CA PHE A 33 -6.87 -2.21 -17.72
C PHE A 33 -6.16 -3.01 -16.66
N CYS A 34 -5.35 -2.31 -15.89
CA CYS A 34 -4.84 -2.81 -14.64
C CYS A 34 -4.72 -1.72 -13.58
N VAL A 35 -4.58 -2.14 -12.34
CA VAL A 35 -4.42 -1.26 -11.19
C VAL A 35 -2.96 -1.10 -10.84
N MET A 36 -2.65 0.07 -10.31
CA MET A 36 -1.40 0.41 -9.66
C MET A 36 -1.72 1.18 -8.38
N VAL A 37 -1.10 0.76 -7.27
CA VAL A 37 -1.06 1.58 -6.05
C VAL A 37 -0.05 2.69 -6.31
N ASN A 38 -0.51 3.93 -6.38
CA ASN A 38 0.32 5.06 -6.79
C ASN A 38 1.10 5.67 -5.64
N ASN A 39 0.45 5.91 -4.50
CA ASN A 39 1.08 6.37 -3.26
C ASN A 39 0.18 6.00 -2.09
N CYS A 40 0.77 5.96 -0.90
CA CYS A 40 0.03 5.76 0.34
C CYS A 40 0.64 6.59 1.48
N THR A 41 -0.23 7.10 2.34
CA THR A 41 0.10 7.78 3.58
C THR A 41 -0.56 7.07 4.75
N ILE A 42 0.09 7.17 5.91
CA ILE A 42 -0.50 6.77 7.18
C ILE A 42 -0.63 7.96 8.13
N SER A 43 -1.64 7.89 8.99
CA SER A 43 -1.87 8.87 10.06
C SER A 43 -2.59 8.25 11.26
N ASP A 44 -2.48 8.90 12.42
CA ASP A 44 -3.16 8.44 13.64
C ASP A 44 -4.65 8.82 13.68
N ASN A 45 -5.01 9.97 13.10
CA ASN A 45 -6.37 10.53 13.17
C ASN A 45 -7.06 10.64 11.80
N GLY A 46 -6.59 9.89 10.80
CA GLY A 46 -7.15 9.94 9.44
C GLY A 46 -6.79 11.22 8.67
N ASP A 47 -7.57 11.52 7.64
CA ASP A 47 -7.24 12.58 6.67
C ASP A 47 -7.85 13.96 6.97
N GLU A 48 -8.84 14.03 7.86
CA GLU A 48 -9.75 15.17 8.00
C GLU A 48 -9.38 16.14 9.14
N GLU A 49 -8.45 15.77 10.02
CA GLU A 49 -8.02 16.65 11.12
C GLU A 49 -6.90 17.61 10.70
N THR A 50 -7.10 18.91 10.96
CA THR A 50 -6.06 19.93 10.76
C THR A 50 -4.94 19.74 11.75
N GLY A 51 -3.73 19.46 11.25
CA GLY A 51 -2.53 19.23 12.06
C GLY A 51 -2.14 17.77 12.25
N THR A 52 -2.86 16.83 11.63
CA THR A 52 -2.51 15.41 11.70
C THR A 52 -1.19 15.10 11.01
N ARG A 53 -0.30 14.40 11.72
CA ARG A 53 0.96 13.89 11.18
C ARG A 53 0.66 12.82 10.14
N LYS A 54 1.01 13.10 8.87
CA LYS A 54 0.94 12.13 7.78
C LYS A 54 2.33 11.67 7.40
N VAL A 55 2.55 10.36 7.35
CA VAL A 55 3.81 9.76 6.92
C VAL A 55 3.58 9.03 5.59
N GLN A 56 4.33 9.39 4.56
CA GLN A 56 4.30 8.69 3.28
C GLN A 56 5.02 7.35 3.41
N ILE A 57 4.30 6.26 3.15
CA ILE A 57 4.81 4.88 3.25
C ILE A 57 5.00 4.24 1.89
N ILE A 58 4.26 4.69 0.89
CA ILE A 58 4.45 4.35 -0.52
C ILE A 58 4.60 5.66 -1.29
N ASP A 59 5.73 5.80 -1.98
CA ASP A 59 6.08 6.98 -2.77
C ASP A 59 5.19 7.12 -4.01
N GLU A 60 5.36 8.19 -4.79
CA GLU A 60 4.57 8.49 -5.99
C GLU A 60 4.77 7.50 -7.15
N ASN A 61 5.77 6.62 -7.06
CA ASN A 61 6.03 5.55 -8.01
C ASN A 61 5.47 4.21 -7.55
N GLY A 62 4.69 4.17 -6.46
CA GLY A 62 4.16 2.92 -5.92
C GLY A 62 5.19 2.07 -5.17
N CYS A 63 6.33 2.66 -4.76
CA CYS A 63 7.41 1.97 -4.08
C CYS A 63 7.43 2.25 -2.58
N SER A 64 7.79 1.24 -1.79
CA SER A 64 7.86 1.42 -0.34
C SER A 64 8.99 2.37 0.05
N VAL A 65 8.68 3.32 0.92
CA VAL A 65 9.66 4.20 1.55
C VAL A 65 10.40 3.49 2.70
N PHE A 66 9.76 2.49 3.32
CA PHE A 66 10.26 1.74 4.48
C PHE A 66 10.22 0.23 4.24
N PRO A 67 11.03 -0.32 3.31
CA PRO A 67 10.93 -1.72 2.85
C PRO A 67 11.11 -2.78 3.95
N ASN A 68 11.70 -2.42 5.10
CA ASN A 68 11.88 -3.32 6.24
C ASN A 68 10.61 -3.48 7.10
N ILE A 69 9.69 -2.51 7.04
CA ILE A 69 8.45 -2.51 7.83
C ILE A 69 7.26 -2.83 6.90
N LEU A 70 7.28 -2.24 5.71
CA LEU A 70 6.26 -2.38 4.69
C LEU A 70 6.96 -2.73 3.38
N PRO A 71 6.84 -3.95 2.84
CA PRO A 71 7.49 -4.31 1.58
C PRO A 71 6.83 -3.62 0.40
N ASP A 72 7.46 -3.70 -0.77
CA ASP A 72 6.87 -3.20 -2.02
C ASP A 72 5.54 -3.92 -2.34
N VAL A 73 4.65 -3.21 -3.02
CA VAL A 73 3.34 -3.73 -3.41
C VAL A 73 3.50 -4.90 -4.39
N THR A 74 2.87 -6.03 -4.05
CA THR A 74 2.84 -7.20 -4.93
C THR A 74 1.54 -7.22 -5.73
N TYR A 75 1.66 -7.40 -7.04
CA TYR A 75 0.52 -7.50 -7.95
C TYR A 75 0.26 -8.97 -8.28
N HIS A 76 -0.92 -9.47 -7.92
CA HIS A 76 -1.31 -10.87 -8.14
C HIS A 76 -2.16 -11.07 -9.41
N GLY A 77 -2.44 -9.98 -10.12
CA GLY A 77 -3.12 -9.95 -11.39
C GLY A 77 -3.25 -8.51 -11.89
N ASP A 78 -4.11 -8.31 -12.88
CA ASP A 78 -4.31 -6.97 -13.44
C ASP A 78 -5.02 -6.04 -12.48
N LEU A 79 -6.06 -6.53 -11.80
CA LEU A 79 -6.93 -5.74 -10.93
C LEU A 79 -6.78 -6.06 -9.44
N SER A 80 -5.72 -6.80 -9.08
CA SER A 80 -5.45 -7.19 -7.69
C SER A 80 -4.01 -6.91 -7.29
N ALA A 81 -3.88 -6.33 -6.10
CA ALA A 81 -2.61 -6.01 -5.47
C ALA A 81 -2.70 -6.24 -3.96
N GLY A 82 -1.56 -6.40 -3.31
CA GLY A 82 -1.52 -6.41 -1.86
C GLY A 82 -0.14 -6.29 -1.27
N ILE A 83 -0.12 -6.09 0.03
CA ILE A 83 1.07 -6.06 0.87
C ILE A 83 0.80 -6.86 2.13
N LYS A 84 1.82 -7.61 2.56
CA LYS A 84 1.86 -8.29 3.84
C LYS A 84 2.75 -7.48 4.78
N VAL A 85 2.23 -7.07 5.92
CA VAL A 85 2.94 -6.25 6.90
C VAL A 85 2.70 -6.76 8.30
N HIS A 86 3.58 -6.39 9.24
CA HIS A 86 3.30 -6.54 10.66
C HIS A 86 2.61 -5.28 11.17
N ALA A 87 1.57 -5.43 11.99
CA ALA A 87 0.89 -4.29 12.60
C ALA A 87 1.87 -3.44 13.43
N PHE A 88 1.81 -2.13 13.29
CA PHE A 88 2.69 -1.17 13.95
C PHE A 88 1.89 0.05 14.42
N ALA A 89 2.49 0.86 15.28
CA ALA A 89 1.95 2.14 15.74
C ALA A 89 2.93 3.28 15.38
N LEU A 90 2.43 4.49 15.16
CA LEU A 90 3.27 5.65 14.88
C LEU A 90 3.85 6.29 16.14
N ASP A 91 3.04 6.34 17.20
CA ASP A 91 3.39 6.89 18.52
C ASP A 91 2.75 6.02 19.62
N VAL A 92 3.20 6.16 20.87
CA VAL A 92 2.80 5.28 22.00
C VAL A 92 1.31 5.43 22.34
N ASP A 93 0.73 6.61 22.08
CA ASP A 93 -0.67 6.92 22.36
C ASP A 93 -1.60 6.65 21.15
N SER A 94 -1.04 6.23 20.02
CA SER A 94 -1.83 5.92 18.82
C SER A 94 -2.62 4.62 19.03
N THR A 95 -3.94 4.73 18.96
CA THR A 95 -4.84 3.58 19.10
C THR A 95 -5.28 2.99 17.76
N ALA A 96 -4.99 3.68 16.66
CA ALA A 96 -5.31 3.28 15.30
C ALA A 96 -4.34 3.93 14.30
N VAL A 97 -4.01 3.19 13.24
CA VAL A 97 -3.28 3.73 12.09
C VAL A 97 -4.19 3.68 10.87
N HIS A 98 -4.45 4.85 10.29
CA HIS A 98 -5.27 5.01 9.10
C HIS A 98 -4.38 4.91 7.86
N PHE A 99 -4.69 3.98 6.97
CA PHE A 99 -4.02 3.82 5.67
C PHE A 99 -4.84 4.49 4.58
N THR A 100 -4.29 5.54 3.97
CA THR A 100 -4.90 6.22 2.81
C THR A 100 -4.03 5.98 1.59
N CYS A 101 -4.60 5.40 0.54
CA CYS A 101 -3.88 5.08 -0.69
C CYS A 101 -4.58 5.66 -1.92
N ASN A 102 -3.81 6.23 -2.83
CA ASN A 102 -4.28 6.58 -4.17
C ASN A 102 -4.05 5.40 -5.12
N ILE A 103 -5.13 4.94 -5.77
CA ILE A 103 -5.08 3.86 -6.75
C ILE A 103 -5.30 4.44 -8.15
N LYS A 104 -4.41 4.09 -9.09
CA LYS A 104 -4.51 4.46 -10.50
C LYS A 104 -4.94 3.27 -11.35
N MET A 105 -5.74 3.57 -12.38
CA MET A 105 -5.96 2.64 -13.48
C MET A 105 -4.99 2.95 -14.61
N LEU A 106 -4.31 1.91 -15.09
CA LEU A 106 -3.38 1.93 -16.21
C LEU A 106 -4.02 1.22 -17.40
N PHE A 107 -3.70 1.68 -18.60
CA PHE A 107 -3.95 0.91 -19.81
C PHE A 107 -2.82 -0.09 -20.02
N LYS A 108 -3.18 -1.29 -20.47
CA LYS A 108 -2.19 -2.27 -20.90
C LYS A 108 -1.58 -1.86 -22.24
N ASP A 109 -0.30 -2.13 -22.37
CA ASP A 109 0.43 -2.04 -23.62
C ASP A 109 0.90 -3.45 -24.00
N HIS A 110 0.44 -3.97 -25.14
CA HIS A 110 0.71 -5.35 -25.57
C HIS A 110 0.46 -6.41 -24.48
N ASP A 111 -0.71 -6.34 -23.82
CA ASP A 111 -1.10 -7.18 -22.67
C ASP A 111 -0.24 -7.06 -21.42
N LEU A 112 0.71 -6.11 -21.37
CA LEU A 112 1.57 -5.85 -20.23
C LEU A 112 1.14 -4.60 -19.46
N CYS A 113 1.15 -4.74 -18.13
CA CYS A 113 0.98 -3.63 -17.21
C CYS A 113 2.32 -3.00 -16.88
N GLN A 114 2.57 -1.82 -17.43
CA GLN A 114 3.76 -1.03 -17.16
C GLN A 114 3.65 -0.41 -15.76
N ARG A 115 4.07 -1.18 -14.75
CA ARG A 115 4.16 -0.73 -13.35
C ARG A 115 5.62 -0.37 -13.04
N PRO A 116 5.89 0.65 -12.22
CA PRO A 116 7.25 1.00 -11.84
C PRO A 116 7.95 -0.17 -11.13
N ILE A 117 9.24 -0.30 -11.41
CA ILE A 117 10.10 -1.28 -10.75
C ILE A 117 10.80 -0.56 -9.58
N CYS A 118 10.47 -0.99 -8.37
CA CYS A 118 11.11 -0.47 -7.17
C CYS A 118 12.56 -0.96 -7.11
N ARG A 119 13.50 -0.03 -7.15
CA ARG A 119 14.90 -0.34 -6.91
C ARG A 119 15.03 -0.71 -5.44
N LYS A 120 15.64 -1.85 -5.14
CA LYS A 120 16.07 -2.18 -3.78
C LYS A 120 17.01 -1.07 -3.33
N GLN A 121 16.50 -0.12 -2.54
CA GLN A 121 17.37 0.85 -1.90
C GLN A 121 18.22 0.05 -0.91
N HIS A 122 19.49 -0.13 -1.25
CA HIS A 122 20.47 -0.64 -0.31
C HIS A 122 20.42 0.28 0.92
N ARG A 123 20.01 -0.31 2.04
CA ARG A 123 20.34 0.06 3.43
C ARG A 123 20.59 1.56 3.60
N PHE A 124 19.59 2.30 4.10
CA PHE A 124 19.77 3.65 4.65
C PHE A 124 20.96 3.67 5.62
N SER A 125 22.14 3.95 5.09
CA SER A 125 23.31 4.39 5.83
C SER A 125 23.18 5.90 5.85
N ARG A 126 22.21 6.42 6.61
CA ARG A 126 22.29 7.81 7.03
C ARG A 126 23.23 7.84 8.22
N CYS A 127 24.48 8.22 7.96
CA CYS A 127 25.37 8.71 9.00
C CYS A 127 24.64 9.84 9.75
N LEU A 128 24.66 9.76 11.07
CA LEU A 128 24.41 10.91 11.93
C LEU A 128 25.39 12.02 11.53
N HIS A 129 24.86 13.23 11.35
CA HIS A 129 25.61 14.48 11.49
C HIS A 129 25.13 15.14 12.77
#